data_AF-A0A4Q1VNK8-F1
#
_entry.id   AF-A0A4Q1VNK8-F1
#
_cell.length_a   1.000
_cell.length_b   1.000
_cell.length_c   1.000
_cell.angle_alpha   90.00
_cell.angle_beta   90.00
_cell.angle_gamma   90.00
#
_symmetry.space_group_name_H-M   'P 1'
#
loop_
_entity.id
_entity.type
_entity.pdbx_description
1 polymer ?
#
loop_
_entity_poly.entity_id
_entity_poly.type
_entity_poly.pdbx_seq_one_letter_code
_entity_poly.pdbx_strand_id
1 'polypeptide(L)'
;MKWGDNPRDFDTALAVWPNYRPLFDNWLMQELVEQGDQAPIWRDRRVPAEDGHVRGDVYPDREAARSATATLNQTLRDTLAAREMDATKKHSLQLKVAKNLQSKERLHDEEELMLAEARRRHASDPRPDPSAIVLSAESEPFRQELSDQLSDMPYLRVVMVGQPARRWHRSILFLSHDNIWSKPYTAGERSAAKAMRARIANGFGCSADAHWGKTKAKIRQILLPRANQLLQLASVQRMLAEALANGQKVLVSNGIVFWYEDDGGVGWQVKHTTSTRDSEGSTLWKEGTIRSINHGRLVILPYIKDSGEQVRGHTRNGPNDGRAKPRHPDHYVDIPFAQLDGDLMIGLFGELPYE
;
A
#
# COMPACT_ATOMS: atom_id res chain seq x y z
N MET A 1 -16.91 -22.83 -19.74
CA MET A 1 -16.35 -21.87 -20.71
C MET A 1 -14.98 -22.38 -21.13
N LYS A 2 -14.76 -22.59 -22.42
CA LYS A 2 -13.46 -22.93 -22.98
C LYS A 2 -12.66 -21.66 -23.24
N TRP A 3 -11.35 -21.78 -23.26
CA TRP A 3 -10.49 -20.65 -23.61
C TRP A 3 -10.81 -20.16 -25.02
N GLY A 4 -10.97 -18.84 -25.18
CA GLY A 4 -11.29 -18.22 -26.46
C GLY A 4 -12.79 -18.12 -26.76
N ASP A 5 -13.68 -18.69 -25.93
CA ASP A 5 -15.12 -18.46 -26.02
C ASP A 5 -15.50 -17.01 -25.67
N ASN A 6 -14.60 -16.27 -25.02
CA ASN A 6 -14.82 -14.90 -24.59
C ASN A 6 -13.82 -13.95 -25.27
N PRO A 7 -14.27 -12.86 -25.93
CA PRO A 7 -13.39 -11.91 -26.60
C PRO A 7 -12.27 -11.38 -25.69
N ARG A 8 -12.56 -11.26 -24.39
CA ARG A 8 -11.61 -10.74 -23.40
C ARG A 8 -10.37 -11.63 -23.24
N ASP A 9 -10.44 -12.91 -23.59
CA ASP A 9 -9.32 -13.84 -23.48
C ASP A 9 -8.20 -13.51 -24.50
N PHE A 10 -8.49 -12.62 -25.46
CA PHE A 10 -7.54 -12.12 -26.46
C PHE A 10 -7.07 -10.68 -26.21
N ASP A 11 -7.53 -10.04 -25.13
CA ASP A 11 -7.09 -8.67 -24.82
C ASP A 11 -5.58 -8.65 -24.52
N THR A 12 -4.93 -7.54 -24.91
CA THR A 12 -3.50 -7.37 -24.65
C THR A 12 -3.28 -7.03 -23.17
N ALA A 13 -2.69 -7.98 -22.44
CA ALA A 13 -2.17 -7.73 -21.11
C ALA A 13 -0.89 -6.89 -21.19
N LEU A 14 -0.77 -5.91 -20.32
CA LEU A 14 0.35 -4.96 -20.26
C LEU A 14 1.22 -5.17 -19.02
N ALA A 15 0.62 -5.65 -17.93
CA ALA A 15 1.30 -5.99 -16.69
C ALA A 15 0.42 -6.93 -15.86
N VAL A 16 1.01 -7.53 -14.82
CA VAL A 16 0.33 -8.37 -13.84
C VAL A 16 0.65 -7.95 -12.42
N TRP A 17 -0.26 -8.25 -11.49
CA TRP A 17 -0.09 -8.00 -10.06
C TRP A 17 -0.76 -9.07 -9.20
N PRO A 18 -0.10 -9.60 -8.16
CA PRO A 18 -0.67 -10.64 -7.32
C PRO A 18 -1.64 -10.02 -6.28
N ASN A 19 -2.86 -10.53 -6.22
CA ASN A 19 -3.89 -10.09 -5.28
C ASN A 19 -4.27 -11.23 -4.33
N TYR A 20 -3.98 -11.05 -3.04
CA TYR A 20 -4.36 -12.04 -2.03
C TYR A 20 -5.88 -12.10 -1.87
N ARG A 21 -6.44 -13.31 -1.86
CA ARG A 21 -7.86 -13.56 -1.65
C ARG A 21 -8.04 -14.28 -0.31
N PRO A 22 -8.35 -13.56 0.78
CA PRO A 22 -8.30 -14.13 2.12
C PRO A 22 -9.27 -15.30 2.32
N LEU A 23 -10.45 -15.23 1.68
CA LEU A 23 -11.45 -16.29 1.76
C LEU A 23 -10.93 -17.65 1.26
N PHE A 24 -10.09 -17.63 0.22
CA PHE A 24 -9.56 -18.83 -0.43
C PHE A 24 -8.12 -19.15 -0.03
N ASP A 25 -7.49 -18.26 0.73
CA ASP A 25 -6.10 -18.35 1.15
C ASP A 25 -5.13 -18.63 0.01
N ASN A 26 -5.27 -17.84 -1.04
CA ASN A 26 -4.42 -17.95 -2.22
C ASN A 26 -4.23 -16.58 -2.87
N TRP A 27 -3.32 -16.53 -3.82
CA TRP A 27 -2.99 -15.33 -4.56
C TRP A 27 -3.52 -15.49 -5.98
N LEU A 28 -4.49 -14.65 -6.35
CA LEU A 28 -4.97 -14.57 -7.72
C LEU A 28 -4.19 -13.49 -8.45
N MET A 29 -3.60 -13.84 -9.57
CA MET A 29 -2.98 -12.86 -10.45
C MET A 29 -4.05 -11.98 -11.08
N GLN A 30 -3.83 -10.68 -11.06
CA GLN A 30 -4.58 -9.71 -11.83
C GLN A 30 -3.75 -9.29 -13.04
N GLU A 31 -4.40 -8.93 -14.14
CA GLU A 31 -3.78 -8.37 -15.32
C GLU A 31 -4.29 -6.94 -15.56
N LEU A 32 -3.37 -6.07 -15.96
CA LEU A 32 -3.67 -4.74 -16.47
C LEU A 32 -3.84 -4.87 -17.99
N VAL A 33 -5.03 -4.59 -18.51
CA VAL A 33 -5.33 -4.76 -19.93
C VAL A 33 -5.50 -3.43 -20.64
N GLU A 34 -5.01 -3.37 -21.87
CA GLU A 34 -5.21 -2.23 -22.77
C GLU A 34 -6.68 -2.09 -23.17
N GLN A 35 -7.19 -0.86 -23.25
CA GLN A 35 -8.57 -0.56 -23.66
C GLN A 35 -8.63 0.45 -24.81
N GLY A 36 -7.82 0.23 -25.86
CA GLY A 36 -7.69 1.17 -26.96
C GLY A 36 -7.29 2.57 -26.45
N ASP A 37 -8.14 3.57 -26.70
CA ASP A 37 -7.90 4.95 -26.27
C ASP A 37 -8.22 5.21 -24.78
N GLN A 38 -8.83 4.26 -24.06
CA GLN A 38 -9.16 4.40 -22.64
C GLN A 38 -7.98 4.03 -21.72
N ALA A 39 -8.09 4.41 -20.44
CA ALA A 39 -7.10 4.04 -19.44
C ALA A 39 -7.10 2.51 -19.23
N PRO A 40 -5.92 1.86 -19.11
CA PRO A 40 -5.84 0.44 -18.83
C PRO A 40 -6.53 0.07 -17.51
N ILE A 41 -7.18 -1.10 -17.48
CA ILE A 41 -7.94 -1.56 -16.31
C ILE A 41 -7.35 -2.83 -15.71
N TRP A 42 -7.42 -2.95 -14.38
CA TRP A 42 -7.08 -4.19 -13.68
C TRP A 42 -8.28 -5.13 -13.65
N ARG A 43 -8.03 -6.41 -13.91
CA ARG A 43 -9.01 -7.48 -13.75
C ARG A 43 -8.35 -8.80 -13.41
N ASP A 44 -9.14 -9.77 -12.99
CA ASP A 44 -8.65 -11.11 -12.69
C ASP A 44 -8.09 -11.80 -13.95
N ARG A 45 -6.83 -12.23 -13.87
CA ARG A 45 -6.15 -12.94 -14.94
C ARG A 45 -6.72 -14.34 -15.08
N ARG A 46 -6.95 -14.74 -16.32
CA ARG A 46 -7.35 -16.10 -16.67
C ARG A 46 -6.31 -16.73 -17.56
N VAL A 47 -6.18 -18.04 -17.46
CA VAL A 47 -5.26 -18.86 -18.26
C VAL A 47 -5.99 -20.12 -18.73
N PRO A 48 -5.57 -20.71 -19.86
CA PRO A 48 -6.07 -22.02 -20.27
C PRO A 48 -5.59 -23.09 -19.28
N ALA A 49 -6.51 -23.97 -18.87
CA ALA A 49 -6.21 -25.21 -18.20
C ALA A 49 -5.76 -26.28 -19.23
N GLU A 50 -5.18 -27.38 -18.75
CA GLU A 50 -4.69 -28.48 -19.61
C GLU A 50 -5.80 -29.10 -20.48
N ASP A 51 -7.04 -29.09 -19.98
CA ASP A 51 -8.24 -29.54 -20.68
C ASP A 51 -8.87 -28.47 -21.61
N GLY A 52 -8.20 -27.33 -21.79
CA GLY A 52 -8.67 -26.20 -22.60
C GLY A 52 -9.75 -25.34 -21.95
N HIS A 53 -10.14 -25.62 -20.70
CA HIS A 53 -11.08 -24.78 -19.96
C HIS A 53 -10.40 -23.53 -19.41
N VAL A 54 -11.21 -22.51 -19.15
CA VAL A 54 -10.73 -21.26 -18.54
C VAL A 54 -10.58 -21.47 -17.03
N ARG A 55 -9.38 -21.18 -16.49
CA ARG A 55 -9.15 -21.10 -15.04
C ARG A 55 -8.53 -19.76 -14.62
N GLY A 56 -8.64 -19.44 -13.34
CA GLY A 56 -7.90 -18.32 -12.75
C GLY A 56 -6.41 -18.65 -12.65
N ASP A 57 -5.57 -17.63 -12.78
CA ASP A 57 -4.13 -17.74 -12.57
C ASP A 57 -3.82 -17.58 -11.07
N VAL A 58 -3.71 -18.70 -10.36
CA VAL A 58 -3.71 -18.75 -8.89
C VAL A 58 -2.43 -19.40 -8.37
N TYR A 59 -1.89 -18.84 -7.30
CA TYR A 59 -0.69 -19.28 -6.60
C TYR A 59 -0.98 -19.58 -5.13
N PRO A 60 -0.33 -20.60 -4.53
CA PRO A 60 -0.61 -21.02 -3.15
C PRO A 60 -0.09 -20.01 -2.13
N ASP A 61 1.05 -19.39 -2.39
CA ASP A 61 1.72 -18.49 -1.46
C ASP A 61 2.23 -17.22 -2.15
N ARG A 62 2.68 -16.28 -1.31
CA ARG A 62 3.14 -14.95 -1.74
C ARG A 62 4.42 -15.02 -2.56
N GLU A 63 5.33 -15.94 -2.24
CA GLU A 63 6.63 -16.03 -2.87
C GLU A 63 6.49 -16.54 -4.30
N ALA A 64 5.72 -17.62 -4.50
CA ALA A 64 5.36 -18.15 -5.80
C ALA A 64 4.66 -17.07 -6.66
N ALA A 65 3.71 -16.34 -6.08
CA ALA A 65 3.00 -15.27 -6.79
C ALA A 65 3.93 -14.12 -7.19
N ARG A 66 4.86 -13.71 -6.31
CA ARG A 66 5.83 -12.63 -6.59
C ARG A 66 6.87 -13.05 -7.64
N SER A 67 7.39 -14.27 -7.56
CA SER A 67 8.29 -14.83 -8.57
C SER A 67 7.64 -14.85 -9.96
N ALA A 68 6.41 -15.36 -10.07
CA ALA A 68 5.67 -15.36 -11.32
C ALA A 68 5.36 -13.93 -11.83
N THR A 69 5.02 -13.00 -10.93
CA THR A 69 4.81 -11.59 -11.27
C THR A 69 6.06 -10.98 -11.90
N ALA A 70 7.24 -11.22 -11.33
CA ALA A 70 8.50 -10.68 -11.84
C ALA A 70 8.79 -11.19 -13.27
N THR A 71 8.70 -12.51 -13.48
CA THR A 71 8.91 -13.13 -14.79
C THR A 71 7.91 -12.63 -15.83
N LEU A 72 6.61 -12.62 -15.50
CA LEU A 72 5.56 -12.18 -16.42
C LEU A 72 5.67 -10.70 -16.76
N ASN A 73 5.92 -9.84 -15.78
CA ASN A 73 6.07 -8.40 -16.03
C ASN A 73 7.30 -8.09 -16.88
N GLN A 74 8.39 -8.85 -16.73
CA GLN A 74 9.55 -8.71 -17.61
C GLN A 74 9.17 -9.06 -19.06
N THR A 75 8.54 -10.22 -19.29
CA THR A 75 8.09 -10.63 -20.63
C THR A 75 7.10 -9.63 -21.25
N LEU A 76 6.13 -9.13 -20.47
CA LEU A 76 5.15 -8.16 -20.95
C LEU A 76 5.79 -6.81 -21.30
N ARG A 77 6.77 -6.37 -20.50
CA ARG A 77 7.55 -5.17 -20.76
C ARG A 77 8.34 -5.28 -22.06
N ASP A 78 9.02 -6.41 -22.27
CA ASP A 78 9.81 -6.65 -23.49
C ASP A 78 8.90 -6.74 -24.72
N THR A 79 7.74 -7.39 -24.59
CA THR A 79 6.72 -7.48 -25.64
C THR A 79 6.19 -6.08 -26.02
N LEU A 80 5.89 -5.23 -25.03
CA LEU A 80 5.44 -3.86 -25.26
C LEU A 80 6.53 -3.01 -25.91
N ALA A 81 7.80 -3.20 -25.54
CA ALA A 81 8.92 -2.47 -26.13
C ALA A 81 9.12 -2.83 -27.61
N ALA A 82 9.03 -4.13 -27.94
CA ALA A 82 9.19 -4.66 -29.30
C ALA A 82 7.98 -4.43 -30.22
N ARG A 83 6.82 -4.04 -29.68
CA ARG A 83 5.59 -3.83 -30.46
C ARG A 83 5.74 -2.69 -31.47
N GLU A 84 5.45 -2.93 -32.75
CA GLU A 84 5.41 -1.87 -33.77
C GLU A 84 4.19 -0.96 -33.55
N MET A 85 4.44 0.29 -33.17
CA MET A 85 3.42 1.32 -32.96
C MET A 85 4.08 2.70 -32.90
N ASP A 86 3.27 3.76 -33.02
CA ASP A 86 3.74 5.14 -32.86
C ASP A 86 4.56 5.33 -31.56
N ALA A 87 5.73 5.97 -31.67
CA ALA A 87 6.67 6.10 -30.57
C ALA A 87 6.08 6.88 -29.38
N THR A 88 5.27 7.91 -29.66
CA THR A 88 4.62 8.73 -28.63
C THR A 88 3.56 7.92 -27.89
N LYS A 89 2.71 7.18 -28.63
CA LYS A 89 1.72 6.28 -28.04
C LYS A 89 2.37 5.16 -27.23
N LYS A 90 3.47 4.57 -27.72
CA LYS A 90 4.24 3.54 -27.00
C LYS A 90 4.74 4.09 -25.66
N HIS A 91 5.37 5.26 -25.68
CA HIS A 91 5.89 5.88 -24.47
C HIS A 91 4.78 6.20 -23.46
N SER A 92 3.66 6.79 -23.92
CA SER A 92 2.49 7.03 -23.08
C SER A 92 1.95 5.74 -22.44
N LEU A 93 1.87 4.65 -23.21
CA LEU A 93 1.41 3.36 -22.69
C LEU A 93 2.38 2.76 -21.65
N GLN A 94 3.69 2.84 -21.89
CA GLN A 94 4.71 2.42 -20.92
C GLN A 94 4.60 3.20 -19.59
N LEU A 95 4.35 4.51 -19.66
CA LEU A 95 4.12 5.35 -18.47
C LEU A 95 2.86 4.91 -17.71
N LYS A 96 1.75 4.65 -18.42
CA LYS A 96 0.50 4.15 -17.81
C LYS A 96 0.70 2.82 -17.09
N VAL A 97 1.51 1.92 -17.66
CA VAL A 97 1.88 0.63 -17.04
C VAL A 97 2.69 0.87 -15.77
N ALA A 98 3.78 1.63 -15.86
CA ALA A 98 4.66 1.92 -14.73
C ALA A 98 3.88 2.55 -13.55
N LYS A 99 2.98 3.49 -13.84
CA LYS A 99 2.12 4.13 -12.85
C LYS A 99 1.19 3.14 -12.14
N ASN A 100 0.56 2.25 -12.89
CA ASN A 100 -0.37 1.28 -12.34
C ASN A 100 0.34 0.30 -11.39
N LEU A 101 1.52 -0.18 -11.79
CA LEU A 101 2.37 -1.04 -10.95
C LEU A 101 2.84 -0.30 -9.69
N GLN A 102 3.39 0.91 -9.84
CA GLN A 102 3.83 1.73 -8.70
C GLN A 102 2.70 2.02 -7.70
N SER A 103 1.48 2.26 -8.20
CA SER A 103 0.31 2.48 -7.36
C SER A 103 -0.05 1.23 -6.53
N LYS A 104 0.01 0.04 -7.13
CA LYS A 104 -0.25 -1.23 -6.45
C LYS A 104 0.80 -1.52 -5.38
N GLU A 105 2.08 -1.36 -5.73
CA GLU A 105 3.21 -1.56 -4.82
C GLU A 105 3.12 -0.62 -3.61
N ARG A 106 2.94 0.68 -3.84
CA ARG A 106 2.81 1.65 -2.74
C ARG A 106 1.62 1.37 -1.82
N LEU A 107 0.48 0.95 -2.36
CA LEU A 107 -0.68 0.61 -1.53
C LEU A 107 -0.42 -0.64 -0.68
N HIS A 108 0.29 -1.61 -1.24
CA HIS A 108 0.72 -2.81 -0.54
C HIS A 108 1.70 -2.47 0.59
N ASP A 109 2.77 -1.73 0.27
CA ASP A 109 3.81 -1.35 1.24
C ASP A 109 3.24 -0.51 2.38
N GLU A 110 2.34 0.43 2.07
CA GLU A 110 1.63 1.19 3.10
C GLU A 110 0.88 0.29 4.09
N GLU A 111 0.17 -0.72 3.60
CA GLU A 111 -0.63 -1.60 4.44
C GLU A 111 0.25 -2.56 5.26
N GLU A 112 1.35 -3.05 4.69
CA GLU A 112 2.36 -3.83 5.42
C GLU A 112 3.00 -3.02 6.56
N LEU A 113 3.37 -1.76 6.29
CA LEU A 113 3.93 -0.86 7.31
C LEU A 113 2.92 -0.57 8.42
N MET A 114 1.67 -0.31 8.07
CA MET A 114 0.61 -0.12 9.07
C MET A 114 0.40 -1.38 9.90
N LEU A 115 0.46 -2.57 9.30
CA LEU A 115 0.34 -3.84 10.02
C LEU A 115 1.50 -4.07 10.99
N ALA A 116 2.74 -3.84 10.53
CA ALA A 116 3.93 -3.96 11.37
C ALA A 116 3.85 -3.02 12.58
N GLU A 117 3.45 -1.77 12.37
CA GLU A 117 3.31 -0.80 13.45
C GLU A 117 2.14 -1.13 14.38
N ALA A 118 1.02 -1.66 13.87
CA ALA A 118 -0.08 -2.15 14.70
C ALA A 118 0.41 -3.24 15.66
N ARG A 119 1.17 -4.23 15.17
CA ARG A 119 1.78 -5.27 16.01
C ARG A 119 2.73 -4.68 17.04
N ARG A 120 3.64 -3.79 16.61
CA ARG A 120 4.65 -3.16 17.47
C ARG A 120 4.02 -2.34 18.61
N ARG A 121 2.90 -1.65 18.36
CA ARG A 121 2.16 -0.89 19.39
C ARG A 121 1.60 -1.77 20.50
N HIS A 122 1.26 -3.00 20.17
CA HIS A 122 0.63 -3.96 21.08
C HIS A 122 1.57 -5.10 21.47
N ALA A 123 2.89 -4.94 21.24
CA ALA A 123 3.88 -5.97 21.56
C ALA A 123 3.98 -6.25 23.06
N SER A 124 3.61 -5.28 23.92
CA SER A 124 3.60 -5.39 25.38
C SER A 124 2.22 -5.68 25.96
N ASP A 125 1.17 -5.77 25.13
CA ASP A 125 -0.18 -6.07 25.61
C ASP A 125 -0.25 -7.49 26.18
N PRO A 126 -1.08 -7.73 27.22
CA PRO A 126 -1.29 -9.06 27.73
C PRO A 126 -1.97 -9.93 26.66
N ARG A 127 -1.45 -11.16 26.47
CA ARG A 127 -2.06 -12.13 25.56
C ARG A 127 -3.20 -12.82 26.32
N PRO A 128 -4.39 -12.95 25.74
CA PRO A 128 -5.49 -13.64 26.42
C PRO A 128 -5.12 -15.11 26.61
N ASP A 129 -5.33 -15.63 27.83
CA ASP A 129 -5.26 -17.06 28.08
C ASP A 129 -6.35 -17.76 27.23
N PRO A 130 -6.01 -18.81 26.46
CA PRO A 130 -6.98 -19.57 25.66
C PRO A 130 -8.24 -19.96 26.44
N SER A 131 -8.12 -20.28 27.74
CA SER A 131 -9.23 -20.65 28.61
C SER A 131 -10.11 -19.47 29.05
N ALA A 132 -9.54 -18.26 29.08
CA ALA A 132 -10.25 -17.03 29.43
C ALA A 132 -11.04 -16.43 28.26
N ILE A 133 -10.86 -16.93 27.03
CA ILE A 133 -11.62 -16.48 25.86
C ILE A 133 -13.08 -16.94 26.01
N VAL A 134 -14.01 -15.98 26.12
CA VAL A 134 -15.44 -16.28 26.20
C VAL A 134 -16.02 -16.42 24.79
N LEU A 135 -16.49 -17.63 24.47
CA LEU A 135 -17.05 -18.00 23.18
C LEU A 135 -18.52 -18.41 23.35
N SER A 136 -19.33 -18.17 22.32
CA SER A 136 -20.60 -18.89 22.19
C SER A 136 -20.35 -20.39 21.97
N ALA A 137 -21.29 -21.25 22.38
CA ALA A 137 -21.14 -22.71 22.23
C ALA A 137 -20.84 -23.15 20.78
N GLU A 138 -21.40 -22.44 19.79
CA GLU A 138 -21.19 -22.71 18.36
C GLU A 138 -19.76 -22.37 17.88
N SER A 139 -19.04 -21.49 18.59
CA SER A 139 -17.70 -21.01 18.23
C SER A 139 -16.59 -21.80 18.92
N GLU A 140 -16.92 -22.66 19.87
CA GLU A 140 -15.98 -23.47 20.64
C GLU A 140 -15.00 -24.29 19.77
N PRO A 141 -15.41 -24.89 18.63
CA PRO A 141 -14.49 -25.60 17.74
C PRO A 141 -13.35 -24.74 17.18
N PHE A 142 -13.49 -23.41 17.20
CA PHE A 142 -12.50 -22.46 16.69
C PHE A 142 -11.61 -21.85 17.79
N ARG A 143 -11.72 -22.30 19.05
CA ARG A 143 -10.98 -21.71 20.18
C ARG A 143 -9.48 -21.67 19.92
N GLN A 144 -8.89 -22.77 19.48
CA GLN A 144 -7.44 -22.84 19.26
C GLN A 144 -6.98 -21.85 18.19
N GLU A 145 -7.64 -21.86 17.03
CA GLU A 145 -7.30 -20.96 15.92
C GLU A 145 -7.48 -19.48 16.28
N LEU A 146 -8.52 -19.16 17.06
CA LEU A 146 -8.73 -17.82 17.59
C LEU A 146 -7.62 -17.43 18.59
N SER A 147 -7.27 -18.35 19.49
CA SER A 147 -6.19 -18.14 20.46
C SER A 147 -4.84 -17.91 19.79
N ASP A 148 -4.52 -18.67 18.75
CA ASP A 148 -3.27 -18.51 18.00
C ASP A 148 -3.20 -17.12 17.35
N GLN A 149 -4.30 -16.66 16.75
CA GLN A 149 -4.39 -15.32 16.17
C GLN A 149 -4.32 -14.20 17.21
N LEU A 150 -4.91 -14.39 18.39
CA LEU A 150 -4.85 -13.40 19.50
C LEU A 150 -3.51 -13.41 20.22
N SER A 151 -2.76 -14.51 20.21
CA SER A 151 -1.38 -14.56 20.71
C SER A 151 -0.47 -13.62 19.91
N ASP A 152 -0.65 -13.62 18.59
CA ASP A 152 0.08 -12.76 17.65
C ASP A 152 -0.45 -11.32 17.61
N MET A 153 -1.77 -11.14 17.64
CA MET A 153 -2.43 -9.84 17.57
C MET A 153 -3.53 -9.74 18.65
N PRO A 154 -3.19 -9.42 19.92
CA PRO A 154 -4.14 -9.46 21.04
C PRO A 154 -5.25 -8.42 20.97
N TYR A 155 -5.11 -7.43 20.09
CA TYR A 155 -6.04 -6.34 19.87
C TYR A 155 -7.15 -6.67 18.85
N LEU A 156 -7.16 -7.86 18.23
CA LEU A 156 -8.15 -8.20 17.20
C LEU A 156 -9.57 -8.23 17.78
N ARG A 157 -10.50 -7.64 17.03
CA ARG A 157 -11.94 -7.68 17.32
C ARG A 157 -12.75 -8.39 16.24
N VAL A 158 -12.11 -8.74 15.13
CA VAL A 158 -12.71 -9.45 14.01
C VAL A 158 -11.71 -10.47 13.51
N VAL A 159 -12.10 -11.74 13.50
CA VAL A 159 -11.20 -12.86 13.17
C VAL A 159 -11.88 -13.77 12.17
N MET A 160 -11.13 -14.23 11.17
CA MET A 160 -11.58 -15.28 10.25
C MET A 160 -10.97 -16.60 10.71
N VAL A 161 -11.81 -17.62 10.82
CA VAL A 161 -11.46 -18.96 11.29
C VAL A 161 -11.97 -20.04 10.32
N GLY A 162 -11.51 -21.27 10.48
CA GLY A 162 -11.90 -22.43 9.68
C GLY A 162 -10.90 -22.74 8.56
N GLN A 163 -10.97 -23.98 8.05
CA GLN A 163 -9.95 -24.49 7.12
C GLN A 163 -9.98 -23.77 5.74
N PRO A 164 -8.80 -23.34 5.23
CA PRO A 164 -8.66 -22.71 3.92
C PRO A 164 -9.20 -23.52 2.74
N ALA A 165 -8.96 -24.83 2.76
CA ALA A 165 -9.18 -25.71 1.61
C ALA A 165 -10.67 -25.90 1.24
N ARG A 166 -11.60 -25.48 2.10
CA ARG A 166 -13.04 -25.60 1.85
C ARG A 166 -13.70 -24.24 2.01
N ARG A 167 -13.91 -23.52 0.90
CA ARG A 167 -14.54 -22.16 0.84
C ARG A 167 -15.79 -22.01 1.73
N TRP A 168 -16.55 -23.09 1.90
CA TRP A 168 -17.81 -23.14 2.68
C TRP A 168 -17.63 -23.27 4.21
N HIS A 169 -16.40 -23.46 4.70
CA HIS A 169 -16.11 -23.72 6.11
C HIS A 169 -15.40 -22.55 6.80
N ARG A 170 -15.07 -21.48 6.06
CA ARG A 170 -14.54 -20.25 6.65
C ARG A 170 -15.66 -19.51 7.37
N SER A 171 -15.42 -19.18 8.63
CA SER A 171 -16.31 -18.41 9.47
C SER A 171 -15.64 -17.11 9.90
N ILE A 172 -16.45 -16.11 10.26
CA ILE A 172 -15.99 -14.87 10.86
C ILE A 172 -16.60 -14.73 12.26
N LEU A 173 -15.74 -14.37 13.20
CA LEU A 173 -16.08 -14.11 14.59
C LEU A 173 -15.89 -12.63 14.89
N PHE A 174 -16.79 -12.06 15.70
CA PHE A 174 -16.74 -10.68 16.14
C PHE A 174 -16.68 -10.62 17.67
N LEU A 175 -15.79 -9.77 18.20
CA LEU A 175 -15.74 -9.48 19.63
C LEU A 175 -16.77 -8.40 19.96
N SER A 176 -17.76 -8.76 20.78
CA SER A 176 -18.77 -7.84 21.29
C SER A 176 -18.19 -6.81 22.28
N HIS A 177 -19.01 -5.89 22.76
CA HIS A 177 -18.62 -4.92 23.79
C HIS A 177 -18.43 -5.57 25.16
N ASP A 178 -19.09 -6.70 25.40
CA ASP A 178 -19.01 -7.47 26.65
C ASP A 178 -17.83 -8.47 26.65
N ASN A 179 -16.90 -8.34 25.71
CA ASN A 179 -15.76 -9.25 25.50
C ASN A 179 -16.14 -10.71 25.22
N ILE A 180 -17.34 -10.93 24.68
CA ILE A 180 -17.83 -12.24 24.24
C ILE A 180 -17.69 -12.34 22.72
N TRP A 181 -17.05 -13.39 22.23
CA TRP A 181 -17.00 -13.70 20.81
C TRP A 181 -18.32 -14.24 20.30
N SER A 182 -18.77 -13.69 19.18
CA SER A 182 -20.02 -14.08 18.53
C SER A 182 -20.03 -15.55 18.11
N LYS A 183 -21.21 -16.06 17.78
CA LYS A 183 -21.37 -17.28 16.98
C LYS A 183 -20.67 -17.16 15.62
N PRO A 184 -20.33 -18.29 14.95
CA PRO A 184 -19.69 -18.25 13.65
C PRO A 184 -20.65 -17.77 12.57
N TYR A 185 -20.25 -16.75 11.82
CA TYR A 185 -20.96 -16.33 10.61
C TYR A 185 -20.20 -16.81 9.37
N THR A 186 -20.90 -17.30 8.35
CA THR A 186 -20.27 -17.71 7.09
C THR A 186 -19.49 -16.55 6.47
N ALA A 187 -18.22 -16.78 6.15
CA ALA A 187 -17.39 -15.77 5.51
C ALA A 187 -17.68 -15.68 4.00
N GLY A 188 -18.00 -14.47 3.54
CA GLY A 188 -17.91 -14.09 2.13
C GLY A 188 -16.64 -13.28 1.85
N GLU A 189 -16.41 -12.92 0.59
CA GLU A 189 -15.21 -12.14 0.22
C GLU A 189 -15.12 -10.79 0.94
N ARG A 190 -16.27 -10.12 1.11
CA ARG A 190 -16.34 -8.84 1.84
C ARG A 190 -15.97 -8.98 3.31
N SER A 191 -16.45 -10.02 4.00
CA SER A 191 -16.14 -10.25 5.41
C SER A 191 -14.70 -10.76 5.59
N ALA A 192 -14.19 -11.57 4.66
CA ALA A 192 -12.79 -11.99 4.66
C ALA A 192 -11.84 -10.80 4.48
N ALA A 193 -12.14 -9.88 3.55
CA ALA A 193 -11.41 -8.62 3.40
C ALA A 193 -11.53 -7.72 4.65
N LYS A 194 -12.68 -7.71 5.32
CA LYS A 194 -12.87 -7.01 6.59
C LYS A 194 -11.96 -7.57 7.68
N ALA A 195 -11.88 -8.90 7.83
CA ALA A 195 -11.00 -9.55 8.81
C ALA A 195 -9.52 -9.19 8.56
N MET A 196 -9.07 -9.16 7.30
CA MET A 196 -7.70 -8.71 6.99
C MET A 196 -7.46 -7.25 7.38
N ARG A 197 -8.41 -6.35 7.06
CA ARG A 197 -8.30 -4.94 7.45
C ARG A 197 -8.35 -4.75 8.96
N ALA A 198 -9.05 -5.62 9.70
CA ALA A 198 -9.14 -5.58 11.16
C ALA A 198 -7.77 -5.73 11.83
N ARG A 199 -6.88 -6.54 11.25
CA ARG A 199 -5.48 -6.70 11.70
C ARG A 199 -4.70 -5.39 11.78
N ILE A 200 -5.06 -4.42 10.95
CA ILE A 200 -4.51 -3.07 10.99
C ILE A 200 -5.43 -2.17 11.82
N ALA A 201 -6.71 -2.07 11.45
CA ALA A 201 -7.63 -1.10 12.02
C ALA A 201 -7.73 -1.20 13.55
N ASN A 202 -7.87 -2.42 14.09
CA ASN A 202 -8.03 -2.60 15.52
C ASN A 202 -6.77 -2.22 16.31
N GLY A 203 -5.57 -2.44 15.76
CA GLY A 203 -4.31 -2.03 16.39
C GLY A 203 -4.08 -0.50 16.43
N PHE A 204 -4.95 0.26 15.76
CA PHE A 204 -5.01 1.72 15.88
C PHE A 204 -6.31 2.20 16.54
N GLY A 205 -7.03 1.31 17.23
CA GLY A 205 -8.31 1.64 17.87
C GLY A 205 -9.40 2.06 16.88
N CYS A 206 -9.28 1.67 15.61
CA CYS A 206 -10.25 1.94 14.57
C CYS A 206 -11.18 0.73 14.35
N SER A 207 -12.43 1.01 13.95
CA SER A 207 -13.37 -0.04 13.57
C SER A 207 -13.02 -0.64 12.21
N ALA A 208 -13.15 -1.97 12.10
CA ALA A 208 -12.99 -2.70 10.84
C ALA A 208 -14.14 -2.45 9.85
N ASP A 209 -15.29 -1.96 10.33
CA ASP A 209 -16.46 -1.62 9.51
C ASP A 209 -16.37 -0.25 8.86
N ALA A 210 -15.46 0.61 9.33
CA ALA A 210 -15.28 1.94 8.78
C ALA A 210 -14.75 1.89 7.34
N HIS A 211 -15.07 2.92 6.55
CA HIS A 211 -14.56 3.05 5.19
C HIS A 211 -13.03 3.03 5.18
N TRP A 212 -12.44 2.06 4.49
CA TRP A 212 -10.99 1.77 4.59
C TRP A 212 -10.10 2.97 4.28
N GLY A 213 -10.47 3.77 3.27
CA GLY A 213 -9.72 4.99 2.95
C GLY A 213 -9.74 6.05 4.06
N LYS A 214 -10.83 6.12 4.86
CA LYS A 214 -10.94 7.04 6.01
C LYS A 214 -10.14 6.47 7.19
N THR A 215 -10.20 5.16 7.41
CA THR A 215 -9.38 4.46 8.41
C THR A 215 -7.89 4.69 8.18
N LYS A 216 -7.39 4.46 6.95
CA LYS A 216 -6.00 4.72 6.60
C LYS A 216 -5.60 6.19 6.81
N ALA A 217 -6.47 7.14 6.45
CA ALA A 217 -6.21 8.56 6.72
C ALA A 217 -6.07 8.86 8.23
N LYS A 218 -6.95 8.31 9.07
CA LYS A 218 -6.85 8.44 10.53
C LYS A 218 -5.58 7.78 11.07
N ILE A 219 -5.20 6.61 10.56
CA ILE A 219 -3.95 5.95 10.93
C ILE A 219 -2.74 6.84 10.61
N ARG A 220 -2.69 7.44 9.40
CA ARG A 220 -1.63 8.41 9.05
C ARG A 220 -1.56 9.58 10.04
N GLN A 221 -2.70 10.11 10.48
CA GLN A 221 -2.75 11.15 11.51
C GLN A 221 -2.19 10.70 12.86
N ILE A 222 -2.45 9.45 13.25
CA ILE A 222 -1.88 8.86 14.48
C ILE A 222 -0.36 8.68 14.36
N LEU A 223 0.13 8.34 13.17
CA LEU A 223 1.56 8.12 12.90
C LEU A 223 2.36 9.42 12.73
N LEU A 224 1.71 10.54 12.43
CA LEU A 224 2.35 11.84 12.18
C LEU A 224 3.23 12.37 13.33
N PRO A 225 2.74 12.45 14.59
CA PRO A 225 3.57 12.91 15.71
C PRO A 225 4.81 12.03 15.93
N ARG A 226 4.70 10.74 15.61
CA ARG A 226 5.80 9.77 15.69
C ARG A 226 6.80 9.96 14.56
N ALA A 227 6.35 10.31 13.36
CA ALA A 227 7.25 10.64 12.27
C ALA A 227 8.16 11.85 12.62
N ASN A 228 7.67 12.83 13.38
CA ASN A 228 8.52 13.91 13.88
C ASN A 228 9.52 13.46 14.95
N GLN A 229 9.25 12.37 15.68
CA GLN A 229 10.23 11.77 16.59
C GLN A 229 11.41 11.15 15.81
N LEU A 230 11.26 10.83 14.53
CA LEU A 230 12.36 10.34 13.69
C LEU A 230 13.49 11.37 13.58
N LEU A 231 13.15 12.66 13.59
CA LEU A 231 14.14 13.74 13.60
C LEU A 231 15.00 13.76 14.87
N GLN A 232 14.60 13.04 15.92
CA GLN A 232 15.35 12.91 17.16
C GLN A 232 16.29 11.69 17.16
N LEU A 233 16.18 10.78 16.18
CA LEU A 233 17.08 9.63 16.08
C LEU A 233 18.45 10.07 15.59
N ALA A 234 19.52 9.73 16.31
CA ALA A 234 20.89 10.14 15.97
C ALA A 234 21.32 9.68 14.56
N SER A 235 20.86 8.51 14.14
CA SER A 235 21.10 7.96 12.80
C SER A 235 20.45 8.81 11.69
N VAL A 236 19.21 9.22 11.91
CA VAL A 236 18.47 10.11 11.01
C VAL A 236 19.09 11.51 11.03
N GLN A 237 19.45 12.05 12.19
CA GLN A 237 20.14 13.33 12.28
C GLN A 237 21.46 13.35 11.51
N ARG A 238 22.27 12.29 11.60
CA ARG A 238 23.52 12.18 10.85
C ARG A 238 23.29 12.16 9.35
N MET A 239 22.34 11.36 8.88
CA MET A 239 21.94 11.30 7.46
C MET A 239 21.44 12.65 6.95
N LEU A 240 20.58 13.32 7.74
CA LEU A 240 20.04 14.63 7.39
C LEU A 240 21.12 15.73 7.39
N ALA A 241 22.12 15.64 8.28
CA ALA A 241 23.26 16.54 8.29
C ALA A 241 24.16 16.33 7.06
N GLU A 242 24.42 15.07 6.68
CA GLU A 242 25.19 14.74 5.48
C GLU A 242 24.47 15.19 4.20
N ALA A 243 23.17 14.93 4.11
CA ALA A 243 22.34 15.41 3.01
C ALA A 243 22.37 16.94 2.90
N LEU A 244 22.24 17.64 4.03
CA LEU A 244 22.30 19.10 4.05
C LEU A 244 23.68 19.62 3.62
N ALA A 245 24.77 18.97 4.06
CA ALA A 245 26.13 19.28 3.64
C ALA A 245 26.34 19.09 2.12
N ASN A 246 25.64 18.12 1.54
CA ASN A 246 25.59 17.88 0.09
C ASN A 246 24.60 18.80 -0.64
N GLY A 247 24.05 19.82 0.02
CA GLY A 247 23.09 20.77 -0.54
C GLY A 247 21.68 20.21 -0.76
N GLN A 248 21.39 19.01 -0.26
CA GLN A 248 20.09 18.36 -0.39
C GLN A 248 19.14 18.87 0.70
N LYS A 249 18.03 19.48 0.29
CA LYS A 249 17.03 20.04 1.20
C LYS A 249 15.72 19.23 1.23
N VAL A 250 15.57 18.27 0.33
CA VAL A 250 14.43 17.34 0.30
C VAL A 250 14.92 15.92 0.02
N LEU A 251 14.66 15.02 0.97
CA LEU A 251 14.91 13.59 0.82
C LEU A 251 13.59 12.84 0.85
N VAL A 252 13.45 11.84 -0.02
CA VAL A 252 12.25 11.01 -0.08
C VAL A 252 12.62 9.55 0.11
N SER A 253 11.99 8.91 1.07
CA SER A 253 12.13 7.48 1.35
C SER A 253 10.80 6.87 1.76
N ASN A 254 10.36 5.81 1.07
CA ASN A 254 9.18 5.02 1.42
C ASN A 254 7.91 5.83 1.77
N GLY A 255 7.66 6.91 1.04
CA GLY A 255 6.48 7.78 1.23
C GLY A 255 6.61 8.85 2.32
N ILE A 256 7.76 8.90 3.00
CA ILE A 256 8.16 9.94 3.93
C ILE A 256 9.07 10.93 3.20
N VAL A 257 8.82 12.22 3.43
CA VAL A 257 9.62 13.31 2.88
C VAL A 257 10.27 14.06 4.03
N PHE A 258 11.59 14.01 4.11
CA PHE A 258 12.35 14.91 4.97
C PHE A 258 12.53 16.22 4.21
N TRP A 259 12.06 17.30 4.81
CA TRP A 259 11.97 18.61 4.19
C TRP A 259 12.67 19.65 5.07
N TYR A 260 13.72 20.28 4.55
CA TYR A 260 14.45 21.31 5.26
C TYR A 260 13.90 22.70 4.93
N GLU A 261 13.62 23.51 5.97
CA GLU A 261 13.25 24.93 5.82
C GLU A 261 14.31 25.83 6.46
N ASP A 262 14.96 26.67 5.64
CA ASP A 262 15.92 27.69 6.10
C ASP A 262 15.20 28.84 6.84
N ASP A 263 14.01 29.22 6.34
CA ASP A 263 13.26 30.36 6.85
C ASP A 263 12.51 30.05 8.15
N GLY A 264 12.71 30.91 9.16
CA GLY A 264 12.00 30.85 10.45
C GLY A 264 12.59 29.85 11.46
N GLY A 265 13.76 29.25 11.17
CA GLY A 265 14.50 28.42 12.12
C GLY A 265 13.87 27.07 12.46
N VAL A 266 12.97 26.57 11.60
CA VAL A 266 12.24 25.31 11.86
C VAL A 266 13.08 24.06 11.53
N GLY A 267 14.06 24.18 10.62
CA GLY A 267 14.98 23.09 10.29
C GLY A 267 14.30 21.95 9.52
N TRP A 268 14.79 20.71 9.73
CA TRP A 268 14.20 19.52 9.11
C TRP A 268 12.80 19.24 9.65
N GLN A 269 11.87 18.93 8.74
CA GLN A 269 10.49 18.56 9.01
C GLN A 269 10.16 17.25 8.31
N VAL A 270 9.21 16.49 8.85
CA VAL A 270 8.69 15.32 8.16
C VAL A 270 7.34 15.64 7.51
N LYS A 271 7.27 15.43 6.20
CA LYS A 271 6.08 15.55 5.36
C LYS A 271 5.78 14.19 4.74
N HIS A 272 4.58 14.02 4.20
CA HIS A 272 4.22 12.79 3.48
C HIS A 272 4.13 13.06 1.99
N THR A 273 4.34 12.04 1.14
CA THR A 273 3.92 12.16 -0.25
C THR A 273 2.47 11.72 -0.43
N THR A 274 1.73 12.41 -1.28
CA THR A 274 0.54 11.82 -1.91
C THR A 274 0.82 11.62 -3.38
N SER A 275 0.47 10.43 -3.89
CA SER A 275 0.08 10.37 -5.30
C SER A 275 -1.33 10.95 -5.43
N THR A 276 -1.44 11.91 -6.33
CA THR A 276 -2.67 12.57 -6.75
C THR A 276 -3.74 11.53 -7.10
N ARG A 277 -4.77 11.42 -6.25
CA ARG A 277 -6.09 10.93 -6.70
C ARG A 277 -6.73 11.89 -7.71
N ASP A 278 -6.24 13.13 -7.79
CA ASP A 278 -6.85 14.19 -8.59
C ASP A 278 -6.21 14.36 -9.99
N SER A 279 -5.21 13.55 -10.34
CA SER A 279 -4.68 13.50 -11.70
C SER A 279 -4.44 12.05 -12.10
N GLU A 280 -5.48 11.43 -12.64
CA GLU A 280 -5.35 10.24 -13.48
C GLU A 280 -4.32 10.50 -14.58
N GLY A 281 -3.06 10.11 -14.34
CA GLY A 281 -2.11 9.83 -15.41
C GLY A 281 -0.75 10.43 -15.20
N SER A 282 0.01 10.03 -14.18
CA SER A 282 1.38 10.51 -14.05
C SER A 282 2.43 9.56 -13.46
N THR A 283 3.65 9.63 -14.01
CA THR A 283 4.86 8.88 -13.64
C THR A 283 5.86 9.79 -12.96
N LEU A 284 6.55 9.36 -11.89
CA LEU A 284 7.53 10.19 -11.18
C LEU A 284 8.66 10.69 -12.11
N TRP A 285 8.92 11.99 -12.11
CA TRP A 285 10.06 12.61 -12.79
C TRP A 285 11.19 12.81 -11.77
N LYS A 286 12.14 11.86 -11.73
CA LYS A 286 13.22 11.81 -10.72
C LYS A 286 14.17 13.02 -10.76
N GLU A 287 14.26 13.72 -11.88
CA GLU A 287 15.15 14.87 -12.09
C GLU A 287 14.44 16.23 -11.91
N GLY A 288 13.14 16.22 -11.56
CA GLY A 288 12.36 17.45 -11.41
C GLY A 288 12.58 18.18 -10.08
N THR A 289 12.06 19.41 -9.99
CA THR A 289 12.07 20.22 -8.75
C THR A 289 10.67 20.37 -8.15
N ILE A 290 10.61 20.53 -6.83
CA ILE A 290 9.38 20.82 -6.09
C ILE A 290 9.29 22.33 -5.84
N ARG A 291 8.21 22.96 -6.32
CA ARG A 291 7.93 24.36 -6.06
C ARG A 291 7.12 24.51 -4.77
N SER A 292 7.76 25.05 -3.74
CA SER A 292 7.12 25.28 -2.44
C SER A 292 6.43 26.64 -2.40
N ILE A 293 5.12 26.66 -2.66
CA ILE A 293 4.29 27.89 -2.61
C ILE A 293 3.39 27.97 -1.37
N ASN A 294 3.34 26.90 -0.57
CA ASN A 294 2.53 26.83 0.65
C ASN A 294 3.16 25.87 1.68
N HIS A 295 2.67 25.91 2.92
CA HIS A 295 3.10 25.05 4.02
C HIS A 295 2.31 23.73 4.09
N GLY A 296 1.95 23.17 2.94
CA GLY A 296 1.21 21.91 2.84
C GLY A 296 1.98 20.74 3.44
N ARG A 297 1.24 19.85 4.12
CA ARG A 297 1.77 18.64 4.77
C ARG A 297 2.11 17.51 3.80
N LEU A 298 1.56 17.59 2.59
CA LEU A 298 1.80 16.66 1.52
C LEU A 298 2.71 17.27 0.48
N VAL A 299 3.70 16.49 0.06
CA VAL A 299 4.59 16.79 -1.05
C VAL A 299 4.14 15.95 -2.23
N ILE A 300 3.74 16.61 -3.31
CA ILE A 300 3.53 15.98 -4.59
C ILE A 300 4.85 16.07 -5.31
N LEU A 301 5.46 14.92 -5.56
CA LEU A 301 6.72 14.87 -6.27
C LEU A 301 6.52 15.24 -7.75
N PRO A 302 7.56 15.75 -8.42
CA PRO A 302 7.51 16.04 -9.85
C PRO A 302 7.10 14.79 -10.63
N TYR A 303 6.29 14.98 -11.66
CA TYR A 303 5.74 13.86 -12.40
C TYR A 303 5.53 14.20 -13.87
N ILE A 304 5.56 13.20 -14.74
CA ILE A 304 5.26 13.27 -16.16
C ILE A 304 3.80 12.88 -16.35
N LYS A 305 2.99 13.71 -17.00
CA LYS A 305 1.59 13.38 -17.35
C LYS A 305 1.53 12.27 -18.41
N ASP A 306 0.34 11.69 -18.62
CA ASP A 306 0.06 10.75 -19.72
C ASP A 306 0.37 11.33 -21.12
N SER A 307 0.37 12.67 -21.25
CA SER A 307 0.77 13.40 -22.45
C SER A 307 2.29 13.50 -22.66
N GLY A 308 3.11 13.08 -21.69
CA GLY A 308 4.56 13.29 -21.68
C GLY A 308 4.99 14.64 -21.07
N GLU A 309 4.05 15.50 -20.67
CA GLU A 309 4.36 16.80 -20.06
C GLU A 309 4.99 16.63 -18.66
N GLN A 310 6.18 17.19 -18.45
CA GLN A 310 6.83 17.24 -17.15
C GLN A 310 6.21 18.32 -16.26
N VAL A 311 5.72 17.91 -15.09
CA VAL A 311 5.09 18.75 -14.08
C VAL A 311 6.01 18.84 -12.88
N ARG A 312 6.27 20.07 -12.43
CA ARG A 312 7.01 20.32 -11.19
C ARG A 312 6.20 19.85 -9.98
N GLY A 313 6.91 19.37 -8.97
CA GLY A 313 6.29 19.00 -7.70
C GLY A 313 5.74 20.23 -6.98
N HIS A 314 4.83 20.01 -6.03
CA HIS A 314 4.28 21.09 -5.20
C HIS A 314 3.79 20.56 -3.85
N THR A 315 3.58 21.46 -2.90
CA THR A 315 3.02 21.12 -1.57
C THR A 315 1.50 21.35 -1.54
N ARG A 316 0.76 20.53 -0.78
CA ARG A 316 -0.66 20.75 -0.44
C ARG A 316 -1.06 20.07 0.87
N ASN A 317 -2.28 20.26 1.33
CA ASN A 317 -2.87 19.45 2.42
C ASN A 317 -3.65 18.25 1.86
N GLY A 318 -3.87 17.22 2.68
CA GLY A 318 -4.58 16.01 2.26
C GLY A 318 -6.07 16.20 2.05
N PRO A 319 -6.73 15.26 1.35
CA PRO A 319 -8.19 15.24 1.29
C PRO A 319 -8.77 15.23 2.70
N ASN A 320 -9.64 16.19 2.99
CA ASN A 320 -10.25 16.47 4.31
C ASN A 320 -9.38 17.18 5.37
N ASP A 321 -8.18 17.68 5.02
CA ASP A 321 -7.31 18.44 5.93
C ASP A 321 -7.44 19.99 5.79
N GLY A 322 -8.39 20.48 4.98
CA GLY A 322 -8.54 21.91 4.67
C GLY A 322 -7.45 22.47 3.73
N ARG A 323 -7.50 23.76 3.39
CA ARG A 323 -6.50 24.40 2.52
C ARG A 323 -5.17 24.60 3.26
N ALA A 324 -4.06 24.35 2.56
CA ALA A 324 -2.72 24.66 3.07
C ALA A 324 -2.52 26.18 3.18
N LYS A 325 -1.81 26.62 4.23
CA LYS A 325 -1.49 28.04 4.40
C LYS A 325 -0.51 28.49 3.30
N PRO A 326 -0.82 29.54 2.52
CA PRO A 326 0.06 30.03 1.45
C PRO A 326 1.36 30.62 2.04
N ARG A 327 2.45 30.52 1.29
CA ARG A 327 3.69 31.27 1.56
C ARG A 327 3.58 32.68 1.00
N HIS A 328 4.39 33.60 1.52
CA HIS A 328 4.59 34.87 0.86
C HIS A 328 5.28 34.66 -0.51
N PRO A 329 4.91 35.38 -1.58
CA PRO A 329 5.46 35.18 -2.92
C PRO A 329 6.99 35.25 -3.01
N ASP A 330 7.63 36.12 -2.22
CA ASP A 330 9.09 36.26 -2.17
C ASP A 330 9.81 35.06 -1.54
N HIS A 331 9.05 34.14 -0.91
CA HIS A 331 9.57 32.95 -0.22
C HIS A 331 9.26 31.67 -1.02
N TYR A 332 8.92 31.80 -2.30
CA TYR A 332 8.75 30.65 -3.18
C TYR A 332 10.12 30.09 -3.56
N VAL A 333 10.31 28.80 -3.33
CA VAL A 333 11.57 28.12 -3.61
C VAL A 333 11.32 26.89 -4.48
N ASP A 334 12.13 26.75 -5.53
CA ASP A 334 12.24 25.51 -6.32
C ASP A 334 13.34 24.65 -5.68
N ILE A 335 12.99 23.46 -5.21
CA ILE A 335 13.91 22.61 -4.45
C ILE A 335 14.09 21.27 -5.17
N PRO A 336 15.33 20.86 -5.52
CA PRO A 336 15.59 19.51 -6.03
C PRO A 336 15.35 18.48 -4.92
N PHE A 337 14.97 17.26 -5.30
CA PHE A 337 14.77 16.16 -4.34
C PHE A 337 15.65 14.97 -4.70
N ALA A 338 16.09 14.23 -3.69
CA ALA A 338 16.77 12.96 -3.85
C ALA A 338 15.87 11.82 -3.36
N GLN A 339 15.74 10.77 -4.16
CA GLN A 339 15.09 9.53 -3.74
C GLN A 339 16.16 8.58 -3.21
N LEU A 340 15.93 8.05 -2.01
CA LEU A 340 16.79 7.03 -1.44
C LEU A 340 16.24 5.66 -1.85
N ASP A 341 17.02 4.91 -2.63
CA ASP A 341 16.71 3.52 -3.01
C ASP A 341 17.21 2.60 -1.88
N GLY A 342 16.30 1.88 -1.23
CA GLY A 342 16.66 0.88 -0.22
C GLY A 342 16.20 1.17 1.21
N ASP A 343 16.40 0.15 2.03
CA ASP A 343 15.74 -0.14 3.30
C ASP A 343 16.13 0.78 4.47
N LEU A 344 15.83 2.08 4.32
CA LEU A 344 15.87 3.03 5.44
C LEU A 344 14.82 2.71 6.52
N MET A 345 13.91 1.76 6.26
CA MET A 345 12.96 1.27 7.24
C MET A 345 13.58 0.36 8.30
N ILE A 346 14.79 -0.18 8.07
CA ILE A 346 15.56 -0.81 9.14
C ILE A 346 15.86 0.23 10.24
N GLY A 347 16.11 1.49 9.88
CA GLY A 347 16.31 2.59 10.85
C GLY A 347 15.06 3.32 11.35
N LEU A 348 13.89 3.17 10.71
CA LEU A 348 12.67 3.93 11.05
C LEU A 348 11.93 3.40 12.30
N PHE A 349 12.28 2.20 12.77
CA PHE A 349 11.74 1.60 14.01
C PHE A 349 12.79 1.29 15.09
N GLY A 350 14.05 1.69 14.90
CA GLY A 350 15.05 1.73 15.96
C GLY A 350 16.13 0.64 15.99
N GLU A 351 16.29 -0.18 14.95
CA GLU A 351 17.36 -1.19 14.91
C GLU A 351 18.18 -1.02 13.63
N LEU A 352 19.40 -0.48 13.72
CA LEU A 352 20.31 -0.48 12.56
C LEU A 352 20.97 -1.86 12.41
N PRO A 353 21.26 -2.33 11.18
CA PRO A 353 21.95 -3.57 10.95
C PRO A 353 23.46 -3.30 10.96
N TYR A 354 23.98 -2.74 12.05
CA TYR A 354 25.42 -2.69 12.35
C TYR A 354 25.58 -2.46 13.85
N GLU A 355 25.27 -3.51 14.63
CA GLU A 355 26.08 -3.99 15.76
C GLU A 355 26.13 -5.53 15.69
#